data_AF-A0A5J4R0F6-F1
#
_entry.id   AF-A0A5J4R0F6-F1
#
_cell.length_a   1.000
_cell.length_b   1.000
_cell.length_c   1.000
_cell.angle_alpha   90.00
_cell.angle_beta   90.00
_cell.angle_gamma   90.00
#
_symmetry.space_group_name_H-M   'P 1'
#
loop_
_entity.id
_entity.type
_entity.pdbx_description
1 polymer ?
#
loop_
_entity_poly.entity_id
_entity_poly.type
_entity_poly.pdbx_seq_one_letter_code
_entity_poly.pdbx_strand_id
1 'polypeptide(L)'
;MIVTNNIYPLKTENIDRRYVVCEYIPVHRGDLQYFTNLDISQFNLKDIPMTQVKKDIIRASISPVDDVIISHFKSFRDEVTCNIVEGWKPQDMKLKNYLLTIKSICERTQKQVDGVRKFIYKIKEEMILIFEGILDEDIKEEAKEEQLNEQAKDGIVHA
;
A
#
# COMPACT_ATOMS: atom_id res chain seq x y z
N MET A 1 16.22 -17.31 -6.79
CA MET A 1 16.72 -15.94 -6.55
C MET A 1 16.48 -15.14 -7.82
N ILE A 2 15.77 -14.02 -7.74
CA ILE A 2 15.54 -13.11 -8.86
C ILE A 2 16.45 -11.90 -8.64
N VAL A 3 17.20 -11.50 -9.67
CA VAL A 3 18.07 -10.31 -9.63
C VAL A 3 17.68 -9.43 -10.80
N THR A 4 17.53 -8.14 -10.55
CA THR A 4 16.98 -7.19 -11.51
C THR A 4 17.46 -5.78 -11.20
N ASN A 5 17.69 -5.01 -12.26
CA ASN A 5 17.96 -3.57 -12.17
C ASN A 5 16.70 -2.74 -12.46
N ASN A 6 15.56 -3.38 -12.71
CA ASN A 6 14.28 -2.71 -12.83
C ASN A 6 13.79 -2.30 -11.44
N ILE A 7 13.50 -1.01 -11.26
CA ILE A 7 12.98 -0.42 -10.02
C ILE A 7 11.59 -0.96 -9.63
N TYR A 8 10.81 -1.48 -10.59
CA TYR A 8 9.51 -2.12 -10.34
C TYR A 8 9.46 -3.50 -11.01
N PRO A 9 10.14 -4.50 -10.44
CA PRO A 9 10.39 -5.76 -11.14
C PRO A 9 9.17 -6.69 -11.18
N LEU A 10 8.27 -6.58 -10.22
CA LEU A 10 7.06 -7.38 -10.14
C LEU A 10 5.98 -6.67 -9.33
N LYS A 11 4.72 -7.00 -9.60
CA LYS A 11 3.59 -6.51 -8.83
C LYS A 11 3.53 -7.21 -7.48
N THR A 12 3.60 -6.46 -6.38
CA THR A 12 3.56 -7.00 -5.01
C THR A 12 2.39 -6.40 -4.24
N GLU A 13 1.74 -7.23 -3.43
CA GLU A 13 0.65 -6.81 -2.54
C GLU A 13 1.17 -6.63 -1.10
N ASN A 14 0.52 -5.78 -0.30
CA ASN A 14 0.93 -5.52 1.08
C ASN A 14 0.99 -6.79 1.94
N ILE A 15 0.05 -7.71 1.71
CA ILE A 15 -0.03 -8.99 2.42
C ILE A 15 0.86 -10.09 1.82
N ASP A 16 1.67 -9.78 0.80
CA ASP A 16 2.49 -10.77 0.11
C ASP A 16 3.60 -11.31 1.04
N ARG A 17 3.52 -12.61 1.33
CA ARG A 17 4.49 -13.37 2.13
C ARG A 17 5.28 -14.37 1.29
N ARG A 18 5.55 -14.05 0.03
CA ARG A 18 6.33 -14.88 -0.90
C ARG A 18 7.68 -14.27 -1.21
N TYR A 19 7.75 -12.94 -1.25
CA TYR A 19 8.95 -12.21 -1.65
C TYR A 19 9.56 -11.42 -0.50
N VAL A 20 10.83 -11.73 -0.21
CA VAL A 20 11.75 -10.84 0.49
C VAL A 20 12.38 -9.94 -0.57
N VAL A 21 12.26 -8.63 -0.39
CA VAL A 21 12.85 -7.63 -1.29
C VAL A 21 13.92 -6.88 -0.53
N CYS A 22 15.13 -6.87 -1.06
CA CYS A 22 16.25 -6.14 -0.49
C CYS A 22 17.03 -5.46 -1.61
N GLU A 23 17.53 -4.27 -1.34
CA GLU A 23 18.58 -3.67 -2.13
C GLU A 23 19.92 -4.36 -1.82
N TYR A 24 20.71 -4.59 -2.86
CA TYR A 24 21.98 -5.26 -2.71
C TYR A 24 23.06 -4.26 -2.29
N ILE A 25 23.53 -4.40 -1.04
CA ILE A 25 24.68 -3.66 -0.51
C ILE A 25 25.81 -4.69 -0.26
N PRO A 26 26.92 -4.66 -1.03
CA PRO A 26 27.94 -5.72 -1.02
C PRO A 26 28.92 -5.65 0.17
N VAL A 27 28.44 -5.43 1.40
CA VAL A 27 29.29 -5.20 2.58
C VAL A 27 30.21 -6.41 2.88
N HIS A 28 29.67 -7.63 2.78
CA HIS A 28 30.38 -8.87 3.11
C HIS A 28 30.79 -9.67 1.86
N ARG A 29 30.97 -9.01 0.71
CA ARG A 29 31.32 -9.70 -0.54
C ARG A 29 32.68 -10.40 -0.41
N GLY A 30 32.66 -11.73 -0.49
CA GLY A 30 33.87 -12.57 -0.39
C GLY A 30 34.28 -12.92 1.05
N ASP A 31 33.54 -12.47 2.06
CA ASP A 31 33.80 -12.79 3.47
C ASP A 31 33.17 -14.13 3.85
N LEU A 32 33.86 -15.23 3.53
CA LEU A 32 33.40 -16.58 3.85
C LEU A 32 33.29 -16.81 5.36
N GLN A 33 34.15 -16.17 6.16
CA GLN A 33 34.17 -16.35 7.60
C GLN A 33 32.92 -15.79 8.26
N TYR A 34 32.46 -14.61 7.81
CA TYR A 34 31.19 -14.02 8.24
C TYR A 34 30.01 -14.97 8.02
N PHE A 35 29.84 -15.50 6.80
CA PHE A 35 28.71 -16.39 6.50
C PHE A 35 28.78 -17.74 7.24
N THR A 36 29.99 -18.23 7.55
CA THR A 36 30.16 -19.50 8.29
C THR A 36 29.80 -19.35 9.77
N ASN A 37 30.00 -18.16 10.33
CA ASN A 37 29.77 -17.86 11.75
C ASN A 37 28.40 -17.24 12.03
N LEU A 38 27.56 -17.07 11.01
CA LEU A 38 26.25 -16.45 11.15
C LEU A 38 25.29 -17.40 11.89
N ASP A 39 24.83 -16.99 13.07
CA ASP A 39 23.81 -17.74 13.82
C ASP A 39 22.43 -17.52 13.22
N ILE A 40 21.80 -18.61 12.78
CA ILE A 40 20.46 -18.62 12.19
C ILE A 40 19.46 -19.40 13.06
N SER A 41 19.83 -19.75 14.30
CA SER A 41 18.97 -20.53 15.21
C SER A 41 17.62 -19.86 15.50
N GLN A 42 17.59 -18.52 15.50
CA GLN A 42 16.38 -17.72 15.72
C GLN A 42 15.69 -17.30 14.41
N PHE A 43 16.24 -17.69 13.24
CA PHE A 43 15.71 -17.25 11.96
C PHE A 43 14.37 -17.91 11.65
N ASN A 44 13.35 -17.09 11.35
CA ASN A 44 12.03 -17.56 10.98
C ASN A 44 11.76 -17.39 9.48
N LEU A 45 11.67 -18.50 8.75
CA LEU A 45 11.39 -18.51 7.31
C LEU A 45 10.03 -17.91 6.93
N LYS A 46 9.08 -17.83 7.87
CA LYS A 46 7.74 -17.27 7.64
C LYS A 46 7.67 -15.77 7.92
N ASP A 47 8.68 -15.22 8.57
CA ASP A 47 8.75 -13.80 8.88
C ASP A 47 9.47 -13.07 7.76
N ILE A 48 8.68 -12.40 6.92
CA ILE A 48 9.20 -11.66 5.76
C ILE A 48 9.17 -10.19 6.11
N PRO A 49 10.33 -9.52 6.20
CA PRO A 49 10.39 -8.14 6.61
C PRO A 49 9.77 -7.21 5.57
N MET A 50 9.09 -6.17 6.05
CA MET A 50 8.59 -5.07 5.23
C MET A 50 9.67 -3.99 5.06
N THR A 51 10.64 -4.26 4.18
CA THR A 51 11.73 -3.32 3.86
C THR A 51 11.21 -2.11 3.07
N GLN A 52 11.92 -0.97 3.11
CA GLN A 52 11.52 0.23 2.37
C GLN A 52 11.33 -0.03 0.87
N VAL A 53 12.26 -0.77 0.28
CA VAL A 53 12.19 -1.19 -1.13
C VAL A 53 10.92 -1.99 -1.41
N LYS A 54 10.53 -2.89 -0.50
CA LYS A 54 9.28 -3.65 -0.63
C LYS A 54 8.07 -2.72 -0.61
N LYS A 55 8.06 -1.72 0.28
CA LYS A 55 6.99 -0.74 0.37
C LYS A 55 6.89 0.10 -0.90
N ASP A 56 8.00 0.57 -1.44
CA ASP A 56 8.03 1.36 -2.67
C ASP A 56 7.47 0.57 -3.85
N ILE A 57 7.80 -0.72 -3.96
CA ILE A 57 7.24 -1.62 -4.98
C ILE A 57 5.73 -1.84 -4.76
N ILE A 58 5.29 -2.04 -3.50
CA ILE A 58 3.85 -2.18 -3.18
C ILE A 58 3.10 -0.90 -3.56
N ARG A 59 3.61 0.28 -3.19
CA ARG A 59 3.01 1.57 -3.52
C ARG A 59 2.92 1.79 -5.01
N ALA A 60 4.00 1.51 -5.75
CA ALA A 60 3.99 1.57 -7.22
C ALA A 60 3.07 0.52 -7.87
N SER A 61 2.72 -0.55 -7.14
CA SER A 61 1.80 -1.59 -7.59
C SER A 61 0.32 -1.26 -7.34
N ILE A 62 0.02 -0.18 -6.60
CA ILE A 62 -1.35 0.28 -6.32
C ILE A 62 -2.02 0.68 -7.65
N SER A 63 -3.21 0.14 -7.90
CA SER A 63 -3.94 0.51 -9.11
C SER A 63 -4.59 1.88 -8.96
N PRO A 64 -4.86 2.60 -10.07
CA PRO A 64 -5.57 3.89 -10.01
C PRO A 64 -6.96 3.81 -9.35
N VAL A 65 -7.58 2.63 -9.31
CA VAL A 65 -8.87 2.44 -8.62
C VAL A 65 -8.63 2.25 -7.13
N ASP A 66 -7.64 1.45 -6.75
CA ASP A 66 -7.26 1.24 -5.36
C ASP A 66 -6.83 2.57 -4.72
N ASP A 67 -6.10 3.42 -5.44
CA ASP A 67 -5.70 4.76 -5.00
C ASP A 67 -6.91 5.66 -4.66
N VAL A 68 -7.97 5.58 -5.47
CA VAL A 68 -9.25 6.26 -5.20
C VAL A 68 -9.95 5.68 -3.98
N ILE A 69 -9.93 4.36 -3.80
CA ILE A 69 -10.47 3.71 -2.59
C ILE A 69 -9.71 4.17 -1.35
N ILE A 70 -8.37 4.20 -1.39
CA ILE A 70 -7.51 4.65 -0.29
C ILE A 70 -7.81 6.12 0.04
N SER A 71 -7.79 6.99 -0.96
CA SER A 71 -8.04 8.43 -0.80
C SER A 71 -9.41 8.76 -0.20
N HIS A 72 -10.41 7.93 -0.47
CA HIS A 72 -11.79 8.11 0.01
C HIS A 72 -12.26 6.97 0.91
N PHE A 73 -11.34 6.31 1.61
CA PHE A 73 -11.61 5.07 2.33
C PHE A 73 -12.75 5.19 3.34
N LYS A 74 -12.75 6.28 4.11
CA LYS A 74 -13.83 6.57 5.09
C LYS A 74 -15.19 6.66 4.40
N SER A 75 -15.29 7.35 3.26
CA SER A 75 -16.56 7.45 2.51
C SER A 75 -17.03 6.11 1.97
N PHE A 76 -16.12 5.24 1.52
CA PHE A 76 -16.49 3.88 1.09
C PHE A 76 -16.92 2.98 2.27
N ARG A 77 -16.31 3.17 3.45
CA ARG A 77 -16.70 2.48 4.69
C ARG A 77 -18.08 2.93 5.19
N ASP A 78 -18.33 4.23 5.13
CA ASP A 78 -19.55 4.89 5.61
C ASP A 78 -20.69 4.91 4.57
N GLU A 79 -20.55 4.15 3.49
CA GLU A 79 -21.50 4.05 2.37
C GLU A 79 -21.64 5.33 1.53
N VAL A 80 -21.08 5.32 0.32
CA VAL A 80 -21.05 6.49 -0.58
C VAL A 80 -22.00 6.32 -1.77
N THR A 81 -22.63 7.39 -2.24
CA THR A 81 -23.55 7.35 -3.39
C THR A 81 -22.82 7.18 -4.72
N CYS A 82 -23.42 6.45 -5.67
CA CYS A 82 -22.77 6.13 -6.95
C CYS A 82 -22.34 7.36 -7.77
N ASN A 83 -23.13 8.44 -7.75
CA ASN A 83 -22.81 9.68 -8.46
C ASN A 83 -21.50 10.33 -7.98
N ILE A 84 -21.20 10.23 -6.69
CA ILE A 84 -19.97 10.77 -6.11
C ILE A 84 -18.80 9.90 -6.56
N VAL A 85 -18.94 8.57 -6.44
CA VAL A 85 -17.90 7.61 -6.85
C VAL A 85 -17.54 7.74 -8.33
N GLU A 86 -18.54 7.89 -9.21
CA GLU A 86 -18.31 8.11 -10.64
C GLU A 86 -17.52 9.40 -10.92
N GLY A 87 -17.66 10.43 -10.06
CA GLY A 87 -16.91 11.67 -10.11
C GLY A 87 -15.44 11.53 -9.70
N TRP A 88 -15.09 10.50 -8.92
CA TRP A 88 -13.71 10.20 -8.52
C TRP A 88 -12.94 9.35 -9.52
N LYS A 89 -13.55 9.04 -10.67
CA LYS A 89 -12.91 8.27 -11.73
C LYS A 89 -11.59 8.94 -12.17
N PRO A 90 -10.46 8.20 -12.20
CA PRO A 90 -9.20 8.71 -12.74
C PRO A 90 -9.37 9.20 -14.18
N GLN A 91 -8.70 10.30 -14.55
CA GLN A 91 -8.89 10.98 -15.84
C GLN A 91 -8.65 10.02 -17.02
N ASP A 92 -7.55 9.27 -16.98
CA ASP A 92 -7.10 8.41 -18.06
C ASP A 92 -7.86 7.07 -18.18
N MET A 93 -8.83 6.81 -17.28
CA MET A 93 -9.60 5.58 -17.27
C MET A 93 -10.99 5.75 -17.87
N LYS A 94 -11.42 4.78 -18.69
CA LYS A 94 -12.81 4.70 -19.16
C LYS A 94 -13.75 4.35 -18.00
N LEU A 95 -14.89 5.04 -17.91
CA LEU A 95 -15.89 4.85 -16.84
C LEU A 95 -16.33 3.38 -16.70
N LYS A 96 -16.53 2.68 -17.81
CA LYS A 96 -16.89 1.25 -17.79
C LYS A 96 -15.85 0.39 -17.08
N ASN A 97 -14.56 0.65 -17.31
CA ASN A 97 -13.48 -0.12 -16.68
C ASN A 97 -13.38 0.20 -15.18
N TYR A 98 -13.46 1.48 -14.84
CA TYR A 98 -13.51 1.94 -13.45
C TYR A 98 -14.63 1.26 -12.67
N LEU A 99 -15.86 1.28 -13.20
CA LEU A 99 -17.02 0.66 -12.56
C LEU A 99 -16.92 -0.87 -12.48
N LEU A 100 -16.22 -1.53 -13.40
CA LEU A 100 -15.97 -2.97 -13.33
C LEU A 100 -15.04 -3.31 -12.16
N THR A 101 -13.95 -2.57 -11.99
CA THR A 101 -13.00 -2.76 -10.89
C THR A 101 -13.60 -2.37 -9.54
N ILE A 102 -14.36 -1.27 -9.47
CA ILE A 102 -15.09 -0.88 -8.26
C ILE A 102 -16.02 -2.01 -7.79
N LYS A 103 -16.71 -2.71 -8.71
CA LYS A 103 -17.60 -3.83 -8.35
C LYS A 103 -16.87 -5.05 -7.79
N SER A 104 -15.59 -5.25 -8.11
CA SER A 104 -14.84 -6.34 -7.47
C SER A 104 -14.46 -6.01 -6.03
N ILE A 105 -14.30 -4.71 -5.69
CA ILE A 105 -13.85 -4.23 -4.38
C ILE A 105 -15.02 -3.89 -3.45
N CYS A 106 -16.10 -3.32 -3.99
CA CYS A 106 -17.24 -2.82 -3.25
C CYS A 106 -18.53 -3.58 -3.61
N GLU A 107 -19.46 -3.61 -2.67
CA GLU A 107 -20.84 -4.02 -2.90
C GLU A 107 -21.69 -2.81 -3.28
N ARG A 108 -22.61 -3.02 -4.24
CA ARG A 108 -23.59 -2.01 -4.64
C ARG A 108 -24.96 -2.40 -4.11
N THR A 109 -25.53 -1.58 -3.24
CA THR A 109 -26.84 -1.82 -2.63
C THR A 109 -27.79 -0.63 -2.83
N GLN A 110 -29.09 -0.83 -2.64
CA GLN A 110 -30.08 0.24 -2.65
C GLN A 110 -30.43 0.62 -1.21
N LYS A 111 -30.46 1.92 -0.92
CA LYS A 111 -30.85 2.45 0.39
C LYS A 111 -31.78 3.65 0.22
N GLN A 112 -32.71 3.82 1.15
CA GLN A 112 -33.48 5.06 1.25
C GLN A 112 -32.62 6.10 1.96
N VAL A 113 -32.35 7.20 1.27
CA VAL A 113 -31.63 8.37 1.79
C VAL A 113 -32.50 9.58 1.48
N ASP A 114 -32.93 10.31 2.51
CA ASP A 114 -33.84 11.46 2.40
C ASP A 114 -35.16 11.13 1.69
N GLY A 115 -35.72 9.95 1.96
CA GLY A 115 -36.98 9.48 1.35
C GLY A 115 -36.84 9.00 -0.11
N VAL A 116 -35.68 9.19 -0.74
CA VAL A 116 -35.40 8.76 -2.12
C VAL A 116 -34.57 7.49 -2.12
N ARG A 117 -34.92 6.51 -2.97
CA ARG A 117 -34.08 5.33 -3.18
C ARG A 117 -32.85 5.73 -4.00
N LYS A 118 -31.65 5.55 -3.42
CA LYS A 118 -30.37 5.79 -4.08
C LYS A 118 -29.55 4.50 -4.08
N PHE A 119 -28.71 4.32 -5.09
CA PHE A 119 -27.69 3.28 -5.08
C PHE A 119 -26.43 3.81 -4.38
N ILE A 120 -25.89 2.98 -3.50
CA ILE A 120 -24.69 3.26 -2.72
C ILE A 120 -23.65 2.16 -2.96
N TYR A 121 -22.39 2.52 -2.79
CA TYR A 121 -21.26 1.61 -2.70
C TYR A 121 -20.80 1.50 -1.25
N LYS A 122 -20.56 0.27 -0.82
CA LYS A 122 -19.94 -0.05 0.46
C LYS A 122 -18.74 -0.95 0.20
N ILE A 123 -17.60 -0.69 0.84
CA ILE A 123 -16.45 -1.59 0.72
C ILE A 123 -16.79 -2.99 1.28
N LYS A 124 -16.30 -4.03 0.63
CA LYS A 124 -16.45 -5.40 1.13
C LYS A 124 -15.62 -5.60 2.39
N GLU A 125 -16.12 -6.39 3.34
CA GLU A 125 -15.48 -6.60 4.63
C GLU A 125 -14.07 -7.19 4.49
N GLU A 126 -13.89 -8.16 3.57
CA GLU A 126 -12.58 -8.76 3.30
C GLU A 126 -11.56 -7.79 2.71
N MET A 127 -12.02 -6.69 2.10
CA MET A 127 -11.15 -5.67 1.53
C MET A 127 -10.73 -4.63 2.57
N ILE A 128 -11.51 -4.43 3.63
CA ILE A 128 -11.24 -3.43 4.67
C ILE A 128 -9.83 -3.63 5.25
N LEU A 129 -9.51 -4.86 5.65
CA LEU A 129 -8.22 -5.18 6.28
C LEU A 129 -7.02 -4.89 5.36
N ILE A 130 -7.20 -5.06 4.04
CA ILE A 130 -6.14 -4.82 3.06
C ILE A 130 -5.84 -3.32 2.98
N PHE A 131 -6.87 -2.50 2.88
CA PHE A 131 -6.72 -1.05 2.75
C PHE A 131 -6.36 -0.35 4.07
N GLU A 132 -6.88 -0.81 5.21
CA GLU A 132 -6.44 -0.33 6.54
C GLU A 132 -4.94 -0.55 6.75
N GLY A 133 -4.42 -1.73 6.38
CA GLY A 133 -2.99 -2.01 6.48
C GLY A 133 -2.10 -1.14 5.58
N ILE A 134 -2.64 -0.59 4.48
CA ILE A 134 -1.91 0.37 3.62
C ILE A 134 -1.92 1.76 4.28
N LEU A 135 -3.08 2.21 4.74
CA LEU A 135 -3.23 3.51 5.44
C LEU A 135 -2.36 3.60 6.70
N ASP A 136 -2.31 2.53 7.49
CA ASP A 136 -1.48 2.48 8.69
C ASP A 136 0.03 2.57 8.38
N GLU A 137 0.47 2.07 7.22
CA GLU A 137 1.86 2.20 6.78
C GLU A 137 2.17 3.62 6.30
N ASP A 138 1.26 4.25 5.55
CA ASP A 138 1.42 5.63 5.08
C ASP A 138 1.52 6.62 6.26
N ILE A 139 0.65 6.50 7.27
CA ILE A 139 0.69 7.34 8.49
C ILE A 139 2.03 7.18 9.23
N LYS A 140 2.57 5.96 9.31
CA LYS A 140 3.85 5.70 9.96
C LYS A 140 5.02 6.31 9.19
N GLU A 141 4.92 6.41 7.86
CA GLU A 141 5.95 7.03 7.03
C GLU A 141 5.92 8.55 7.13
N GLU A 142 4.75 9.16 7.03
CA GLU A 142 4.55 10.60 7.24
C GLU A 142 5.13 11.04 8.59
N ALA A 143 4.82 10.32 9.67
CA ALA A 143 5.35 10.61 11.00
C ALA A 143 6.87 10.49 11.12
N LYS A 144 7.50 9.57 10.37
CA LYS A 144 8.98 9.43 10.34
C LYS A 144 9.63 10.56 9.56
N GLU A 145 9.03 10.96 8.43
CA GLU A 145 9.51 12.08 7.62
C GLU A 145 9.40 13.41 8.37
N GLU A 146 8.32 13.63 9.11
CA GLU A 146 8.16 14.80 9.99
C GLU A 146 9.25 14.85 11.07
N GLN A 147 9.50 13.74 11.77
CA GLN A 147 10.57 13.66 12.78
C GLN A 147 11.96 13.94 12.20
N LEU A 148 12.26 13.39 11.01
CA LEU A 148 13.54 13.62 10.33
C LEU A 148 13.68 15.09 9.91
N ASN A 149 12.60 15.71 9.42
CA ASN A 149 12.57 17.12 9.04
C ASN A 149 12.71 18.06 10.23
N GLU A 150 12.19 17.70 11.40
CA GLU A 150 12.39 18.44 12.65
C GLU A 150 13.83 18.35 13.14
N GLN A 151 14.43 17.15 13.15
CA GLN A 151 15.83 16.94 13.52
C GLN A 151 16.81 17.67 12.58
N ALA A 152 16.50 17.74 11.29
CA ALA A 152 17.30 18.48 10.32
C ALA A 152 17.24 20.01 10.52
N LYS A 153 16.14 20.54 11.08
CA LYS A 153 15.99 21.97 11.39
C LYS A 153 16.79 22.35 12.65
N ASP A 154 16.81 21.50 13.67
CA ASP A 154 17.59 21.75 14.90
C ASP A 154 19.11 21.66 14.68
N GLY A 155 19.55 20.86 13.69
CA GLY A 155 20.96 20.79 13.30
C GLY A 155 21.53 22.04 12.60
N ILE A 156 20.68 22.98 12.17
CA ILE A 156 21.09 24.21 11.47
C ILE A 156 21.29 25.39 12.45
N VAL A 157 20.76 25.31 13.68
CA VAL A 157 20.80 26.43 14.66
C VAL A 157 22.12 26.48 15.46
N HIS A 158 23.04 25.53 15.25
CA HIS A 158 24.32 25.43 15.98
C HIS A 158 25.57 25.39 15.09
N ALA A 159 25.53 26.00 13.90
CA ALA A 159 26.72 26.24 13.07
C ALA A 159 27.15 27.71 13.08
#